data_AF-A0ABD6C8Q7-F1
#
_entry.id   AF-A0ABD6C8Q7-F1
#
_cell.length_a   1.000
_cell.length_b   1.000
_cell.length_c   1.000
_cell.angle_alpha   90.00
_cell.angle_beta   90.00
_cell.angle_gamma   90.00
#
_symmetry.space_group_name_H-M   'P 1'
#
loop_
_entity.id
_entity.type
_entity.pdbx_description
1 polymer ?
#
loop_
_entity_poly.entity_id
_entity_poly.type
_entity_poly.pdbx_seq_one_letter_code
_entity_poly.pdbx_strand_id
1 'polypeptide(L)'
;MKRQLLAVAVAAMLVLAGCNGGSPGGTATPDANNASANGSQDSLSDVSALPGVNESAGVYNATALWANHFESLYSNDTHFTEEMRVEMGSRVARIEYTNGSDGDAFVRTNETAGTSDEYWSSGSVVAKRNASATPPVTISQGSTPMSMSYSFSAAIFRIIPTATLSGVSLSRDGTTTLDGQEMYRFDIGRFNSSVSSSPLNTVQNATDASGTVLVTDDGIVRRADITATLESDGETQTATMNYSVSEIGTATAAQPDWAAAPRASLSTTADGNVLALELKDGSIPAGTEIEVGSRLTTYGTVTLSEELTAGETLYVVAGGQFSATTADAQIGEQPPIPEQPASFGSSSITLTTTVDGKELQYALPSN
;
A
#
# COMPACT_ATOMS: atom_id res chain seq x y z
N MET A 1 -27.39 7.42 -1.56
CA MET A 1 -26.99 6.00 -1.51
C MET A 1 -25.55 5.71 -1.96
N LYS A 2 -25.01 6.30 -3.04
CA LYS A 2 -23.57 6.11 -3.42
C LYS A 2 -22.53 6.66 -2.42
N ARG A 3 -22.89 7.64 -1.59
CA ARG A 3 -21.99 8.24 -0.57
C ARG A 3 -21.87 7.42 0.72
N GLN A 4 -22.87 6.60 1.03
CA GLN A 4 -22.86 5.73 2.22
C GLN A 4 -22.04 4.45 1.99
N LEU A 5 -21.94 3.96 0.76
CA LEU A 5 -21.13 2.78 0.41
C LEU A 5 -19.60 3.00 0.51
N LEU A 6 -19.14 4.26 0.50
CA LEU A 6 -17.71 4.62 0.50
C LEU A 6 -17.19 5.08 1.88
N ALA A 7 -18.02 5.75 2.67
CA ALA A 7 -17.77 5.90 4.11
C ALA A 7 -17.69 4.51 4.79
N VAL A 8 -18.49 3.56 4.29
CA VAL A 8 -18.41 2.13 4.65
C VAL A 8 -17.12 1.47 4.14
N ALA A 9 -16.34 2.02 3.21
CA ALA A 9 -15.06 1.43 2.79
C ALA A 9 -13.89 1.83 3.70
N VAL A 10 -13.80 3.10 4.10
CA VAL A 10 -12.84 3.57 5.12
C VAL A 10 -13.25 3.05 6.50
N ALA A 11 -14.55 3.09 6.81
CA ALA A 11 -15.07 2.39 7.96
C ALA A 11 -14.86 0.88 7.82
N ALA A 12 -15.03 0.20 6.68
CA ALA A 12 -14.74 -1.25 6.57
C ALA A 12 -13.25 -1.57 6.73
N MET A 13 -12.34 -0.68 6.33
CA MET A 13 -10.93 -0.81 6.72
C MET A 13 -10.74 -0.68 8.24
N LEU A 14 -11.62 0.04 8.94
CA LEU A 14 -11.68 0.22 10.41
C LEU A 14 -12.73 -0.68 11.14
N VAL A 15 -13.58 -1.44 10.44
CA VAL A 15 -14.81 -2.13 10.94
C VAL A 15 -14.77 -3.62 10.61
N LEU A 16 -13.90 -4.08 9.71
CA LEU A 16 -13.38 -5.46 9.80
C LEU A 16 -12.52 -5.66 11.07
N ALA A 17 -12.21 -4.57 11.80
CA ALA A 17 -11.74 -4.61 13.18
C ALA A 17 -12.93 -4.78 14.12
N GLY A 18 -13.00 -5.96 14.75
CA GLY A 18 -14.10 -6.40 15.59
C GLY A 18 -14.58 -5.38 16.63
N CYS A 19 -15.89 -5.33 16.78
CA CYS A 19 -16.57 -4.80 17.95
C CYS A 19 -16.27 -5.75 19.13
N ASN A 20 -15.51 -5.31 20.12
CA ASN A 20 -15.60 -5.85 21.47
C ASN A 20 -15.20 -4.79 22.49
N GLY A 21 -16.15 -4.46 23.36
CA GLY A 21 -16.00 -3.45 24.41
C GLY A 21 -15.16 -3.94 25.58
N GLY A 22 -14.38 -3.02 26.15
CA GLY A 22 -13.61 -3.22 27.39
C GLY A 22 -12.88 -1.94 27.80
N SER A 23 -13.05 -1.55 29.07
CA SER A 23 -12.68 -0.28 29.72
C SER A 23 -11.14 -0.08 29.93
N PRO A 24 -10.63 1.16 30.15
CA PRO A 24 -9.22 1.51 29.95
C PRO A 24 -8.34 1.49 31.22
N GLY A 25 -7.03 1.28 31.02
CA GLY A 25 -5.96 1.55 31.99
C GLY A 25 -4.84 2.33 31.29
N GLY A 26 -4.52 3.53 31.81
CA GLY A 26 -3.60 4.48 31.18
C GLY A 26 -2.12 4.29 31.55
N THR A 27 -1.22 4.98 30.84
CA THR A 27 0.08 5.44 31.38
C THR A 27 0.84 6.42 30.46
N ALA A 28 1.33 7.48 31.12
CA ALA A 28 2.47 8.40 30.92
C ALA A 28 3.07 8.77 29.54
N THR A 29 3.08 10.08 29.31
CA THR A 29 3.86 10.87 28.34
C THR A 29 5.35 10.95 28.71
N PRO A 30 6.31 10.84 27.76
CA PRO A 30 7.67 11.32 27.94
C PRO A 30 7.88 12.72 27.33
N ASP A 31 8.44 13.62 28.14
CA ASP A 31 9.04 14.90 27.74
C ASP A 31 10.34 14.68 26.97
N ALA A 32 10.55 15.43 25.88
CA ALA A 32 11.83 15.50 25.18
C ALA A 32 12.31 16.95 25.07
N ASN A 33 13.31 17.27 25.90
CA ASN A 33 14.13 18.48 25.85
C ASN A 33 15.00 18.47 24.59
N ASN A 34 14.90 19.51 23.76
CA ASN A 34 15.83 19.76 22.65
C ASN A 34 16.91 20.77 23.05
N ALA A 35 18.18 20.36 22.93
CA ALA A 35 19.34 21.24 23.00
C ALA A 35 19.85 21.52 21.57
N SER A 36 20.01 22.80 21.26
CA SER A 36 20.45 23.31 19.95
C SER A 36 21.99 23.37 19.87
N ALA A 37 22.55 22.92 18.74
CA ALA A 37 23.96 23.09 18.39
C ALA A 37 24.07 23.82 17.03
N ASN A 38 24.75 24.97 17.05
CA ASN A 38 24.96 25.86 15.92
C ASN A 38 26.08 25.33 15.00
N GLY A 39 25.74 25.01 13.75
CA GLY A 39 26.65 24.86 12.63
C GLY A 39 26.07 25.61 11.44
N SER A 40 26.88 26.46 10.80
CA SER A 40 26.49 27.33 9.68
C SER A 40 25.96 26.53 8.49
N GLN A 41 24.63 26.39 8.42
CA GLN A 41 23.89 25.95 7.24
C GLN A 41 23.58 27.15 6.35
N ASP A 42 23.54 26.90 5.04
CA ASP A 42 22.99 27.81 4.05
C ASP A 42 21.55 28.12 4.49
N SER A 43 21.35 29.33 5.02
CA SER A 43 20.14 29.62 5.78
C SER A 43 18.95 29.70 4.83
N LEU A 44 17.85 29.03 5.21
CA LEU A 44 16.56 29.08 4.50
C LEU A 44 16.09 30.54 4.33
N SER A 45 16.46 31.15 3.22
CA SER A 45 16.33 32.59 3.01
C SER A 45 15.15 32.96 2.12
N ASP A 46 14.64 32.02 1.31
CA ASP A 46 13.52 32.26 0.40
C ASP A 46 12.45 31.15 0.49
N VAL A 47 11.42 31.40 1.31
CA VAL A 47 10.26 30.51 1.42
C VAL A 47 9.32 30.64 0.20
N SER A 48 9.47 31.70 -0.60
CA SER A 48 8.63 31.93 -1.77
C SER A 48 8.95 30.98 -2.93
N ALA A 49 10.08 30.29 -2.86
CA ALA A 49 10.43 29.18 -3.74
C ALA A 49 9.51 27.95 -3.54
N LEU A 50 8.87 27.80 -2.37
CA LEU A 50 7.95 26.69 -2.12
C LEU A 50 6.60 26.88 -2.84
N PRO A 51 6.15 25.89 -3.64
CA PRO A 51 4.85 25.96 -4.29
C PRO A 51 3.70 26.15 -3.28
N GLY A 52 2.85 27.15 -3.55
CA GLY A 52 1.70 27.44 -2.69
C GLY A 52 2.03 28.16 -1.38
N VAL A 53 3.26 28.63 -1.20
CA VAL A 53 3.70 29.40 -0.02
C VAL A 53 4.10 30.81 -0.44
N ASN A 54 3.80 31.79 0.40
CA ASN A 54 4.33 33.14 0.26
C ASN A 54 4.77 33.69 1.63
N GLU A 55 5.67 34.68 1.61
CA GLU A 55 6.26 35.24 2.83
C GLU A 55 5.24 35.89 3.78
N SER A 56 4.17 36.46 3.24
CA SER A 56 3.25 37.33 4.00
C SER A 56 2.04 36.60 4.60
N ALA A 57 1.61 35.51 3.98
CA ALA A 57 0.38 34.77 4.30
C ALA A 57 0.63 33.31 4.70
N GLY A 58 1.88 32.82 4.62
CA GLY A 58 2.19 31.40 4.82
C GLY A 58 1.72 30.57 3.62
N VAL A 59 1.04 29.45 3.86
CA VAL A 59 0.58 28.56 2.80
C VAL A 59 -0.77 29.03 2.27
N TYR A 60 -0.80 29.63 1.08
CA TYR A 60 -2.03 30.08 0.43
C TYR A 60 -2.66 28.99 -0.47
N ASN A 61 -1.89 27.95 -0.82
CA ASN A 61 -2.37 26.79 -1.58
C ASN A 61 -1.70 25.51 -1.08
N ALA A 62 -2.26 24.91 -0.03
CA ALA A 62 -1.76 23.67 0.55
C ALA A 62 -1.71 22.51 -0.47
N THR A 63 -2.67 22.46 -1.40
CA THR A 63 -2.68 21.44 -2.46
C THR A 63 -1.45 21.54 -3.36
N ALA A 64 -0.97 22.75 -3.69
CA ALA A 64 0.24 22.93 -4.47
C ALA A 64 1.50 22.48 -3.70
N LEU A 65 1.58 22.79 -2.40
CA LEU A 65 2.67 22.33 -1.54
C LEU A 65 2.74 20.79 -1.50
N TRP A 66 1.59 20.13 -1.36
CA TRP A 66 1.52 18.66 -1.35
C TRP A 66 1.78 18.02 -2.70
N ALA A 67 1.29 18.62 -3.79
CA ALA A 67 1.62 18.15 -5.13
C ALA A 67 3.13 18.14 -5.34
N ASN A 68 3.82 19.21 -4.91
CA ASN A 68 5.28 19.28 -4.94
C ASN A 68 5.94 18.22 -4.05
N HIS A 69 5.45 18.00 -2.83
CA HIS A 69 5.96 16.92 -1.96
C HIS A 69 5.94 15.56 -2.67
N PHE A 70 4.83 15.18 -3.33
CA PHE A 70 4.77 13.91 -4.05
C PHE A 70 5.65 13.91 -5.30
N GLU A 71 5.70 15.01 -6.05
CA GLU A 71 6.54 15.11 -7.24
C GLU A 71 8.03 14.95 -6.88
N SER A 72 8.48 15.57 -5.79
CA SER A 72 9.85 15.45 -5.28
C SER A 72 10.13 14.07 -4.69
N LEU A 73 9.22 13.55 -3.87
CA LEU A 73 9.44 12.29 -3.14
C LEU A 73 9.32 11.05 -4.04
N TYR A 74 8.39 11.07 -5.00
CA TYR A 74 8.13 9.95 -5.92
C TYR A 74 8.77 10.15 -7.30
N SER A 75 9.81 10.98 -7.37
CA SER A 75 10.71 10.97 -8.52
C SER A 75 11.36 9.58 -8.65
N ASN A 76 11.59 9.10 -9.87
CA ASN A 76 12.02 7.72 -10.11
C ASN A 76 13.35 7.34 -9.41
N ASP A 77 14.16 8.33 -9.03
CA ASP A 77 15.48 8.13 -8.44
C ASP A 77 15.51 8.43 -6.92
N THR A 78 14.36 8.73 -6.31
CA THR A 78 14.26 9.01 -4.87
C THR A 78 13.76 7.79 -4.11
N HIS A 79 14.57 7.30 -3.17
CA HIS A 79 14.18 6.25 -2.22
C HIS A 79 13.91 6.86 -0.85
N PHE A 80 12.95 6.34 -0.09
CA PHE A 80 12.56 6.91 1.22
C PHE A 80 11.73 5.92 2.04
N THR A 81 11.57 6.23 3.32
CA THR A 81 10.61 5.57 4.21
C THR A 81 9.60 6.59 4.71
N GLU A 82 8.30 6.30 4.56
CA GLU A 82 7.18 7.06 5.11
C GLU A 82 6.51 6.26 6.22
N GLU A 83 6.18 6.93 7.31
CA GLU A 83 5.37 6.36 8.40
C GLU A 83 4.16 7.26 8.66
N MET A 84 3.00 6.64 8.89
CA MET A 84 1.81 7.30 9.40
C MET A 84 1.23 6.50 10.56
N ARG A 85 1.08 7.15 11.71
CA ARG A 85 0.35 6.63 12.86
C ARG A 85 -0.90 7.47 13.10
N VAL A 86 -2.06 6.81 13.16
CA VAL A 86 -3.36 7.44 13.43
C VAL A 86 -3.96 6.86 14.70
N GLU A 87 -4.34 7.74 15.61
CA GLU A 87 -4.98 7.42 16.89
C GLU A 87 -6.34 8.11 16.95
N MET A 88 -7.38 7.37 17.33
CA MET A 88 -8.75 7.87 17.46
C MET A 88 -9.45 7.15 18.62
N GLY A 89 -9.55 7.81 19.76
CA GLY A 89 -9.98 7.16 21.00
C GLY A 89 -9.03 6.02 21.39
N SER A 90 -9.54 4.80 21.55
CA SER A 90 -8.72 3.60 21.83
C SER A 90 -8.17 2.90 20.58
N ARG A 91 -8.50 3.39 19.39
CA ARG A 91 -8.10 2.80 18.12
C ARG A 91 -6.79 3.41 17.64
N VAL A 92 -5.81 2.56 17.38
CA VAL A 92 -4.49 2.95 16.91
C VAL A 92 -4.13 2.10 15.70
N ALA A 93 -3.78 2.77 14.61
CA ALA A 93 -3.29 2.16 13.39
C ALA A 93 -1.95 2.79 12.99
N ARG A 94 -1.02 1.97 12.52
CA ARG A 94 0.25 2.41 11.97
C ARG A 94 0.41 1.85 10.56
N ILE A 95 0.91 2.66 9.65
CA ILE A 95 1.27 2.28 8.30
C ILE A 95 2.69 2.75 8.05
N GLU A 96 3.52 1.87 7.52
CA GLU A 96 4.88 2.14 7.10
C GLU A 96 5.01 1.75 5.62
N TYR A 97 5.60 2.63 4.82
CA TYR A 97 5.87 2.39 3.41
C TYR A 97 7.32 2.75 3.12
N THR A 98 8.08 1.80 2.60
CA THR A 98 9.44 2.03 2.14
C THR A 98 9.46 1.88 0.63
N ASN A 99 9.83 2.97 -0.06
CA ASN A 99 10.24 2.90 -1.45
C ASN A 99 11.77 2.75 -1.50
N GLY A 100 12.24 1.56 -1.82
CA GLY A 100 13.66 1.22 -1.77
C GLY A 100 14.26 0.91 -3.13
N SER A 101 15.59 0.86 -3.18
CA SER A 101 16.32 0.52 -4.41
C SER A 101 16.06 -0.91 -4.92
N ASP A 102 15.78 -1.84 -4.02
CA ASP A 102 15.65 -3.28 -4.33
C ASP A 102 14.17 -3.71 -4.51
N GLY A 103 13.24 -2.81 -4.20
CA GLY A 103 11.81 -3.05 -4.15
C GLY A 103 11.11 -2.09 -3.20
N ASP A 104 9.84 -2.35 -2.97
CA ASP A 104 9.00 -1.61 -2.04
C ASP A 104 8.55 -2.53 -0.89
N ALA A 105 8.45 -1.98 0.32
CA ALA A 105 7.82 -2.64 1.46
C ALA A 105 6.64 -1.81 1.97
N PHE A 106 5.60 -2.48 2.44
CA PHE A 106 4.43 -1.83 3.03
C PHE A 106 3.92 -2.64 4.21
N VAL A 107 3.87 -2.04 5.39
CA VAL A 107 3.39 -2.68 6.62
C VAL A 107 2.21 -1.90 7.14
N ARG A 108 1.11 -2.61 7.42
CA ARG A 108 -0.07 -2.06 8.07
C ARG A 108 -0.31 -2.78 9.38
N THR A 109 -0.20 -2.07 10.48
CA THR A 109 -0.41 -2.59 11.83
C THR A 109 -1.68 -1.98 12.44
N ASN A 110 -2.56 -2.83 12.95
CA ASN A 110 -3.62 -2.44 13.87
C ASN A 110 -3.10 -2.70 15.30
N GLU A 111 -2.55 -1.65 15.92
CA GLU A 111 -1.94 -1.77 17.25
C GLU A 111 -2.97 -2.14 18.33
N THR A 112 -4.22 -1.69 18.16
CA THR A 112 -5.33 -2.05 19.06
C THR A 112 -5.65 -3.54 19.02
N ALA A 113 -5.65 -4.15 17.83
CA ALA A 113 -5.95 -5.56 17.66
C ALA A 113 -4.70 -6.47 17.73
N GLY A 114 -3.49 -5.88 17.73
CA GLY A 114 -2.23 -6.62 17.65
C GLY A 114 -2.06 -7.39 16.33
N THR A 115 -2.68 -6.93 15.24
CA THR A 115 -2.60 -7.58 13.93
C THR A 115 -1.78 -6.77 12.94
N SER A 116 -1.14 -7.45 11.97
CA SER A 116 -0.35 -6.80 10.92
C SER A 116 -0.54 -7.50 9.57
N ASP A 117 -0.59 -6.71 8.51
CA ASP A 117 -0.39 -7.15 7.13
C ASP A 117 0.94 -6.58 6.64
N GLU A 118 1.81 -7.42 6.11
CA GLU A 118 3.08 -7.00 5.49
C GLU A 118 3.05 -7.30 4.01
N TYR A 119 3.57 -6.39 3.19
CA TYR A 119 3.71 -6.55 1.77
C TYR A 119 5.15 -6.24 1.36
N TRP A 120 5.61 -6.95 0.34
CA TRP A 120 6.84 -6.66 -0.36
C TRP A 120 6.59 -6.75 -1.86
N SER A 121 7.16 -5.84 -2.64
CA SER A 121 7.02 -5.84 -4.09
C SER A 121 8.32 -5.49 -4.79
N SER A 122 8.58 -6.15 -5.92
CA SER A 122 9.68 -5.79 -6.82
C SER A 122 9.32 -6.25 -8.23
N GLY A 123 9.36 -5.31 -9.19
CA GLY A 123 8.90 -5.56 -10.56
C GLY A 123 7.45 -6.04 -10.61
N SER A 124 7.20 -7.20 -11.23
CA SER A 124 5.87 -7.79 -11.35
C SER A 124 5.46 -8.66 -10.16
N VAL A 125 6.29 -8.72 -9.10
CA VAL A 125 6.08 -9.56 -7.93
C VAL A 125 5.47 -8.74 -6.82
N VAL A 126 4.44 -9.30 -6.19
CA VAL A 126 3.88 -8.81 -4.93
C VAL A 126 3.75 -9.98 -3.98
N ALA A 127 4.32 -9.88 -2.79
CA ALA A 127 4.16 -10.84 -1.70
C ALA A 127 3.39 -10.17 -0.55
N LYS A 128 2.55 -10.94 0.14
CA LYS A 128 1.81 -10.51 1.32
C LYS A 128 1.97 -11.57 2.40
N ARG A 129 2.25 -11.12 3.61
CA ARG A 129 2.20 -11.93 4.82
C ARG A 129 1.10 -11.43 5.74
N ASN A 130 0.21 -12.34 6.14
CA ASN A 130 -0.77 -12.14 7.19
C ASN A 130 -0.74 -13.38 8.09
N ALA A 131 -0.15 -13.24 9.28
CA ALA A 131 0.03 -14.36 10.20
C ALA A 131 -1.29 -14.97 10.74
N SER A 132 -2.41 -14.26 10.58
CA SER A 132 -3.75 -14.75 10.96
C SER A 132 -4.48 -15.46 9.80
N ALA A 133 -3.92 -15.44 8.59
CA ALA A 133 -4.48 -16.11 7.42
C ALA A 133 -3.89 -17.52 7.24
N THR A 134 -4.63 -18.36 6.51
CA THR A 134 -4.17 -19.69 6.07
C THR A 134 -4.38 -19.80 4.55
N PRO A 135 -3.32 -19.91 3.74
CA PRO A 135 -1.90 -19.83 4.13
C PRO A 135 -1.51 -18.41 4.61
N PRO A 136 -0.48 -18.28 5.45
CA PRO A 136 -0.07 -16.99 6.00
C PRO A 136 0.68 -16.12 4.99
N VAL A 137 1.12 -16.69 3.87
CA VAL A 137 1.87 -16.00 2.82
C VAL A 137 1.21 -16.28 1.47
N THR A 138 0.96 -15.20 0.73
CA THR A 138 0.59 -15.25 -0.68
C THR A 138 1.66 -14.52 -1.49
N ILE A 139 2.07 -15.08 -2.62
CA ILE A 139 3.03 -14.48 -3.54
C ILE A 139 2.41 -14.49 -4.94
N SER A 140 2.29 -13.31 -5.50
CA SER A 140 1.66 -13.05 -6.78
C SER A 140 2.71 -12.57 -7.80
N GLN A 141 2.59 -13.02 -9.03
CA GLN A 141 3.42 -12.62 -10.17
C GLN A 141 2.52 -12.24 -11.35
N GLY A 142 2.67 -11.01 -11.86
CA GLY A 142 1.87 -10.47 -12.95
C GLY A 142 0.64 -9.68 -12.50
N SER A 143 -0.34 -9.52 -13.39
CA SER A 143 -1.58 -8.76 -13.14
C SER A 143 -2.62 -9.59 -12.36
N THR A 144 -2.40 -9.77 -11.07
CA THR A 144 -3.33 -10.49 -10.18
C THR A 144 -4.24 -9.51 -9.40
N PRO A 145 -5.34 -9.99 -8.79
CA PRO A 145 -6.10 -9.20 -7.82
C PRO A 145 -5.25 -8.70 -6.65
N MET A 146 -4.20 -9.44 -6.29
CA MET A 146 -3.30 -9.09 -5.20
C MET A 146 -2.37 -7.93 -5.55
N SER A 147 -1.80 -7.88 -6.76
CA SER A 147 -0.98 -6.74 -7.19
C SER A 147 -1.81 -5.46 -7.32
N MET A 148 -3.07 -5.59 -7.75
CA MET A 148 -4.05 -4.50 -7.72
C MET A 148 -4.35 -4.05 -6.28
N SER A 149 -4.56 -4.99 -5.35
CA SER A 149 -4.79 -4.68 -3.94
C SER A 149 -3.61 -3.94 -3.32
N TYR A 150 -2.38 -4.37 -3.59
CA TYR A 150 -1.17 -3.70 -3.13
C TYR A 150 -1.08 -2.27 -3.67
N SER A 151 -1.26 -2.09 -4.99
CA SER A 151 -1.24 -0.77 -5.63
C SER A 151 -2.29 0.16 -5.04
N PHE A 152 -3.50 -0.35 -4.78
CA PHE A 152 -4.58 0.41 -4.15
C PHE A 152 -4.26 0.77 -2.70
N SER A 153 -3.69 -0.16 -1.92
CA SER A 153 -3.27 0.10 -0.54
C SER A 153 -2.16 1.15 -0.46
N ALA A 154 -1.13 1.04 -1.30
CA ALA A 154 -0.06 2.03 -1.39
C ALA A 154 -0.60 3.41 -1.83
N ALA A 155 -1.54 3.44 -2.78
CA ALA A 155 -2.17 4.69 -3.21
C ALA A 155 -3.00 5.37 -2.11
N ILE A 156 -3.77 4.59 -1.32
CA ILE A 156 -4.54 5.15 -0.19
C ILE A 156 -3.63 5.80 0.84
N PHE A 157 -2.48 5.20 1.12
CA PHE A 157 -1.53 5.75 2.07
C PHE A 157 -1.03 7.14 1.65
N ARG A 158 -0.86 7.39 0.35
CA ARG A 158 -0.52 8.72 -0.18
C ARG A 158 -1.68 9.70 -0.03
N ILE A 159 -2.92 9.24 -0.26
CA ILE A 159 -4.10 10.10 -0.28
C ILE A 159 -4.46 10.65 1.11
N ILE A 160 -4.30 9.86 2.19
CA ILE A 160 -4.76 10.25 3.54
C ILE A 160 -4.01 11.50 4.07
N PRO A 161 -2.67 11.55 4.11
CA PRO A 161 -1.94 12.76 4.50
C PRO A 161 -2.30 13.96 3.63
N THR A 162 -2.40 13.78 2.31
CA THR A 162 -2.77 14.87 1.38
C THR A 162 -4.13 15.45 1.72
N ALA A 163 -5.14 14.59 1.90
CA ALA A 163 -6.51 15.01 2.17
C ALA A 163 -6.61 15.73 3.51
N THR A 164 -5.91 15.22 4.53
CA THR A 164 -5.89 15.81 5.87
C THR A 164 -5.24 17.19 5.85
N LEU A 165 -4.06 17.31 5.25
CA LEU A 165 -3.28 18.54 5.27
C LEU A 165 -3.76 19.59 4.26
N SER A 166 -4.42 19.18 3.17
CA SER A 166 -5.19 20.11 2.32
C SER A 166 -6.45 20.63 3.01
N GLY A 167 -6.89 19.95 4.07
CA GLY A 167 -8.06 20.32 4.88
C GLY A 167 -7.81 21.43 5.91
N VAL A 168 -6.55 21.73 6.25
CA VAL A 168 -6.20 22.69 7.31
C VAL A 168 -5.58 23.97 6.75
N SER A 169 -5.69 25.07 7.49
CA SER A 169 -4.87 26.25 7.24
C SER A 169 -3.47 26.06 7.80
N LEU A 170 -2.42 26.45 7.07
CA LEU A 170 -1.04 26.41 7.53
C LEU A 170 -0.45 27.82 7.58
N SER A 171 0.06 28.23 8.74
CA SER A 171 0.76 29.51 8.93
C SER A 171 2.22 29.26 9.28
N ARG A 172 3.15 29.99 8.67
CA ARG A 172 4.57 29.84 8.96
C ARG A 172 4.88 30.25 10.40
N ASP A 173 5.57 29.37 11.14
CA ASP A 173 6.03 29.55 12.52
C ASP A 173 7.57 29.41 12.61
N GLY A 174 8.27 29.99 11.64
CA GLY A 174 9.73 30.06 11.61
C GLY A 174 10.42 28.87 10.90
N THR A 175 11.61 28.53 11.39
CA THR A 175 12.43 27.39 10.95
C THR A 175 12.84 26.54 12.14
N THR A 176 13.21 25.28 11.88
CA THR A 176 13.74 24.35 12.88
C THR A 176 14.76 23.42 12.22
N THR A 177 15.54 22.69 12.99
CA THR A 177 16.44 21.65 12.48
C THR A 177 15.90 20.26 12.84
N LEU A 178 15.90 19.34 11.88
CA LEU A 178 15.63 17.91 12.09
C LEU A 178 16.70 17.12 11.32
N ASP A 179 17.33 16.15 11.98
CA ASP A 179 18.45 15.36 11.45
C ASP A 179 19.61 16.20 10.86
N GLY A 180 19.86 17.37 11.43
CA GLY A 180 20.90 18.29 10.94
C GLY A 180 20.53 19.05 9.67
N GLN A 181 19.29 18.96 9.17
CA GLN A 181 18.76 19.75 8.05
C GLN A 181 17.85 20.87 8.58
N GLU A 182 18.08 22.11 8.17
CA GLU A 182 17.14 23.22 8.43
C GLU A 182 15.85 23.02 7.63
N MET A 183 14.70 23.28 8.24
CA MET A 183 13.36 23.10 7.68
C MET A 183 12.47 24.28 8.02
N TYR A 184 11.54 24.60 7.14
CA TYR A 184 10.43 25.49 7.44
C TYR A 184 9.46 24.81 8.41
N ARG A 185 9.05 25.55 9.44
CA ARG A 185 8.03 25.11 10.40
C ARG A 185 6.73 25.85 10.12
N PHE A 186 5.64 25.10 10.02
CA PHE A 186 4.29 25.65 9.87
C PHE A 186 3.41 25.15 11.01
N ASP A 187 2.63 26.07 11.58
CA ASP A 187 1.55 25.75 12.51
C ASP A 187 0.28 25.42 11.75
N ILE A 188 -0.41 24.39 12.23
CA ILE A 188 -1.73 24.00 11.78
C ILE A 188 -2.76 24.85 12.52
N GLY A 189 -3.54 25.61 11.75
CA GLY A 189 -4.73 26.31 12.22
C GLY A 189 -6.01 25.54 11.95
N ARG A 190 -7.14 26.27 11.84
CA ARG A 190 -8.48 25.68 11.72
C ARG A 190 -8.67 24.85 10.45
N PHE A 191 -9.56 23.87 10.51
CA PHE A 191 -10.06 23.18 9.32
C PHE A 191 -10.80 24.14 8.39
N ASN A 192 -10.49 24.04 7.11
CA ASN A 192 -11.27 24.67 6.05
C ASN A 192 -12.49 23.79 5.76
N SER A 193 -13.67 24.26 6.17
CA SER A 193 -14.96 23.56 6.01
C SER A 193 -15.31 23.22 4.56
N SER A 194 -14.63 23.84 3.58
CA SER A 194 -14.81 23.63 2.14
C SER A 194 -14.26 22.30 1.63
N VAL A 195 -13.38 21.62 2.38
CA VAL A 195 -12.64 20.42 1.94
C VAL A 195 -13.37 19.11 2.36
N SER A 196 -14.62 19.24 2.82
CA SER A 196 -15.41 18.21 3.51
C SER A 196 -16.10 17.16 2.63
N SER A 197 -15.87 17.13 1.32
CA SER A 197 -16.60 16.22 0.41
C SER A 197 -15.87 14.94 -0.01
N SER A 198 -14.60 14.76 0.37
CA SER A 198 -13.86 13.54 -0.01
C SER A 198 -14.22 12.39 0.93
N PRO A 199 -14.69 11.24 0.42
CA PRO A 199 -14.97 10.07 1.24
C PRO A 199 -13.71 9.44 1.86
N LEU A 200 -12.52 9.83 1.39
CA LEU A 200 -11.22 9.41 1.92
C LEU A 200 -10.65 10.37 2.97
N ASN A 201 -11.37 11.46 3.27
CA ASN A 201 -10.97 12.39 4.30
C ASN A 201 -11.30 11.80 5.68
N THR A 202 -10.27 11.49 6.47
CA THR A 202 -10.35 10.91 7.82
C THR A 202 -10.82 11.92 8.88
N VAL A 203 -10.80 13.21 8.55
CA VAL A 203 -11.21 14.31 9.43
C VAL A 203 -12.56 14.92 9.00
N GLN A 204 -13.43 14.10 8.41
CA GLN A 204 -14.84 14.48 8.23
C GLN A 204 -15.46 14.86 9.58
N ASN A 205 -16.19 15.97 9.61
CA ASN A 205 -16.77 16.56 10.82
C ASN A 205 -15.75 17.06 11.85
N ALA A 206 -14.51 17.32 11.43
CA ALA A 206 -13.58 18.03 12.28
C ALA A 206 -14.03 19.47 12.50
N THR A 207 -14.11 19.88 13.76
CA THR A 207 -14.48 21.23 14.18
C THR A 207 -13.27 22.08 14.52
N ASP A 208 -12.16 21.45 14.90
CA ASP A 208 -10.90 22.11 15.21
C ASP A 208 -9.69 21.27 14.82
N ALA A 209 -8.56 21.95 14.57
CA ALA A 209 -7.28 21.34 14.25
C ALA A 209 -6.13 22.13 14.88
N SER A 210 -5.10 21.42 15.31
CA SER A 210 -3.85 22.00 15.78
C SER A 210 -2.69 21.06 15.46
N GLY A 211 -1.46 21.58 15.48
CA GLY A 211 -0.28 20.78 15.20
C GLY A 211 0.80 21.53 14.43
N THR A 212 1.77 20.78 13.91
CA THR A 212 2.96 21.33 13.26
C THR A 212 3.31 20.52 12.02
N VAL A 213 3.77 21.20 10.98
CA VAL A 213 4.30 20.60 9.74
C VAL A 213 5.72 21.11 9.52
N LEU A 214 6.65 20.19 9.26
CA LEU A 214 8.04 20.48 8.93
C LEU A 214 8.29 20.18 7.47
N VAL A 215 8.77 21.18 6.73
CA VAL A 215 8.97 21.11 5.28
C VAL A 215 10.39 21.54 4.93
N THR A 216 11.06 20.77 4.10
CA THR A 216 12.37 21.13 3.53
C THR A 216 12.25 22.29 2.53
N ASP A 217 13.39 22.80 2.08
CA ASP A 217 13.48 23.84 1.05
C ASP A 217 13.01 23.41 -0.34
N ASP A 218 13.15 22.14 -0.68
CA ASP A 218 12.62 21.51 -1.89
C ASP A 218 11.13 21.10 -1.75
N GLY A 219 10.49 21.42 -0.63
CA GLY A 219 9.06 21.25 -0.40
C GLY A 219 8.62 19.83 -0.07
N ILE A 220 9.52 18.99 0.47
CA ILE A 220 9.18 17.69 1.04
C ILE A 220 8.72 17.88 2.49
N VAL A 221 7.51 17.42 2.81
CA VAL A 221 7.06 17.35 4.20
C VAL A 221 7.76 16.20 4.91
N ARG A 222 8.68 16.52 5.83
CA ARG A 222 9.44 15.54 6.62
C ARG A 222 8.68 15.06 7.83
N ARG A 223 7.79 15.89 8.38
CA ARG A 223 6.97 15.56 9.54
C ARG A 223 5.68 16.36 9.55
N ALA A 224 4.58 15.72 9.93
CA ALA A 224 3.34 16.39 10.27
C ALA A 224 2.72 15.75 11.51
N ASP A 225 2.55 16.52 12.57
CA ASP A 225 1.83 16.12 13.78
C ASP A 225 0.51 16.90 13.79
N ILE A 226 -0.62 16.20 13.74
CA ILE A 226 -1.94 16.80 13.63
C ILE A 226 -2.83 16.25 14.75
N THR A 227 -3.46 17.15 15.49
CA THR A 227 -4.55 16.81 16.40
C THR A 227 -5.83 17.47 15.90
N ALA A 228 -6.84 16.66 15.64
CA ALA A 228 -8.15 17.09 15.19
C ALA A 228 -9.21 16.76 16.25
N THR A 229 -10.15 17.69 16.44
CA THR A 229 -11.37 17.44 17.22
C THR A 229 -12.51 17.14 16.26
N LEU A 230 -13.08 15.94 16.36
CA LEU A 230 -14.16 15.42 15.53
C LEU A 230 -15.48 15.44 16.31
N GLU A 231 -16.57 15.83 15.67
CA GLU A 231 -17.92 15.64 16.21
C GLU A 231 -18.65 14.53 15.45
N SER A 232 -19.12 13.51 16.17
CA SER A 232 -19.93 12.41 15.61
C SER A 232 -21.05 12.05 16.58
N ASP A 233 -22.29 11.99 16.09
CA ASP A 233 -23.48 11.64 16.88
C ASP A 233 -23.67 12.48 18.16
N GLY A 234 -23.21 13.73 18.16
CA GLY A 234 -23.27 14.64 19.31
C GLY A 234 -22.16 14.44 20.34
N GLU A 235 -21.23 13.52 20.10
CA GLU A 235 -20.04 13.31 20.92
C GLU A 235 -18.79 13.89 20.26
N THR A 236 -17.90 14.43 21.07
CA THR A 236 -16.61 14.95 20.65
C THR A 236 -15.53 13.89 20.84
N GLN A 237 -14.74 13.64 19.80
CA GLN A 237 -13.60 12.72 19.83
C GLN A 237 -12.33 13.42 19.36
N THR A 238 -11.19 13.05 19.92
CA THR A 238 -9.89 13.53 19.46
C THR A 238 -9.26 12.48 18.55
N ALA A 239 -8.76 12.92 17.40
CA ALA A 239 -7.95 12.12 16.50
C ALA A 239 -6.56 12.73 16.35
N THR A 240 -5.52 11.93 16.48
CA THR A 240 -4.12 12.34 16.29
C THR A 240 -3.54 11.61 15.09
N MET A 241 -2.86 12.33 14.21
CA MET A 241 -2.10 11.78 13.10
C MET A 241 -0.65 12.24 13.21
N ASN A 242 0.28 11.29 13.25
CA ASN A 242 1.71 11.54 13.11
C ASN A 242 2.13 10.99 11.76
N TYR A 243 2.74 11.82 10.94
CA TYR A 243 3.30 11.47 9.65
C TYR A 243 4.77 11.87 9.62
N SER A 244 5.63 11.02 9.07
CA SER A 244 7.06 11.31 8.92
C SER A 244 7.66 10.68 7.67
N VAL A 245 8.69 11.33 7.14
CA VAL A 245 9.51 10.85 6.03
C VAL A 245 10.98 10.85 6.43
N SER A 246 11.64 9.72 6.21
CA SER A 246 13.04 9.46 6.56
C SER A 246 13.77 8.77 5.40
N GLU A 247 15.09 8.59 5.57
CA GLU A 247 15.94 7.81 4.65
C GLU A 247 15.88 8.27 3.17
N ILE A 248 15.63 9.56 2.95
CA ILE A 248 15.52 10.14 1.61
C ILE A 248 16.86 9.98 0.86
N GLY A 249 16.81 9.33 -0.29
CA GLY A 249 17.95 8.97 -1.13
C GLY A 249 18.70 7.71 -0.69
N THR A 250 18.34 7.07 0.42
CA THR A 250 19.11 5.93 0.98
C THR A 250 18.28 4.71 1.36
N ALA A 251 16.95 4.78 1.33
CA ALA A 251 16.11 3.68 1.76
C ALA A 251 16.28 2.44 0.86
N THR A 252 16.19 1.26 1.48
CA THR A 252 16.28 -0.04 0.80
C THR A 252 15.19 -0.97 1.32
N ALA A 253 14.57 -1.78 0.45
CA ALA A 253 13.61 -2.80 0.85
C ALA A 253 13.99 -4.15 0.21
N ALA A 254 15.01 -4.78 0.80
CA ALA A 254 15.46 -6.11 0.36
C ALA A 254 14.33 -7.14 0.47
N GLN A 255 14.37 -8.14 -0.42
CA GLN A 255 13.39 -9.24 -0.39
C GLN A 255 13.47 -10.01 0.93
N PRO A 256 12.38 -10.11 1.70
CA PRO A 256 12.38 -10.90 2.92
C PRO A 256 12.26 -12.40 2.60
N ASP A 257 12.82 -13.26 3.45
CA ASP A 257 12.83 -14.73 3.27
C ASP A 257 11.42 -15.32 3.05
N TRP A 258 10.42 -14.77 3.74
CA TRP A 258 9.04 -15.22 3.59
C TRP A 258 8.48 -14.94 2.19
N ALA A 259 8.97 -13.92 1.49
CA ALA A 259 8.57 -13.57 0.12
C ALA A 259 9.35 -14.34 -0.97
N ALA A 260 10.30 -15.20 -0.61
CA ALA A 260 10.98 -16.07 -1.57
C ALA A 260 10.04 -17.16 -2.09
N ALA A 261 9.96 -17.34 -3.41
CA ALA A 261 9.18 -18.38 -4.07
C ALA A 261 9.68 -18.63 -5.49
N PRO A 262 9.32 -19.79 -6.09
CA PRO A 262 9.58 -20.06 -7.50
C PRO A 262 9.08 -18.91 -8.39
N ARG A 263 9.87 -18.54 -9.40
CA ARG A 263 9.55 -17.46 -10.33
C ARG A 263 9.03 -18.05 -11.63
N ALA A 264 7.93 -17.52 -12.15
CA ALA A 264 7.40 -17.98 -13.43
C ALA A 264 6.81 -16.82 -14.25
N SER A 265 6.81 -16.99 -15.56
CA SER A 265 6.06 -16.15 -16.48
C SER A 265 4.88 -16.91 -17.04
N LEU A 266 3.70 -16.31 -16.99
CA LEU A 266 2.50 -16.83 -17.64
C LEU A 266 2.30 -16.14 -18.99
N SER A 267 2.00 -16.92 -20.02
CA SER A 267 1.67 -16.42 -21.36
C SER A 267 0.54 -17.24 -21.99
N THR A 268 -0.01 -16.76 -23.10
CA THR A 268 -0.95 -17.53 -23.93
C THR A 268 -0.38 -17.80 -25.32
N THR A 269 -0.80 -18.88 -25.95
CA THR A 269 -0.54 -19.10 -27.39
C THR A 269 -1.27 -18.05 -28.24
N ALA A 270 -0.92 -17.96 -29.53
CA ALA A 270 -1.51 -16.99 -30.46
C ALA A 270 -3.05 -17.09 -30.56
N ASP A 271 -3.60 -18.29 -30.43
CA ASP A 271 -5.05 -18.53 -30.45
C ASP A 271 -5.73 -18.26 -29.09
N GLY A 272 -4.95 -17.98 -28.04
CA GLY A 272 -5.47 -17.62 -26.71
C GLY A 272 -6.12 -18.77 -25.93
N ASN A 273 -5.98 -20.01 -26.37
CA ASN A 273 -6.68 -21.19 -25.81
C ASN A 273 -5.78 -22.10 -24.96
N VAL A 274 -4.49 -21.75 -24.84
CA VAL A 274 -3.49 -22.50 -24.08
C VAL A 274 -2.74 -21.50 -23.20
N LEU A 275 -2.60 -21.81 -21.92
CA LEU A 275 -1.70 -21.11 -21.02
C LEU A 275 -0.35 -21.82 -21.00
N ALA A 276 0.73 -21.06 -21.03
CA ALA A 276 2.08 -21.56 -20.85
C ALA A 276 2.70 -20.87 -19.63
N LEU A 277 2.93 -21.65 -18.58
CA LEU A 277 3.64 -21.23 -17.35
C LEU A 277 5.09 -21.70 -17.46
N GLU A 278 5.99 -20.79 -17.81
CA GLU A 278 7.42 -21.07 -17.88
C GLU A 278 8.08 -20.75 -16.53
N LEU A 279 8.65 -21.77 -15.88
CA LEU A 279 9.32 -21.60 -14.60
C LEU A 279 10.74 -21.06 -14.85
N LYS A 280 11.08 -19.92 -14.26
CA LYS A 280 12.37 -19.23 -14.40
C LYS A 280 13.34 -19.57 -13.28
N ASP A 281 12.82 -19.83 -12.08
CA ASP A 281 13.61 -20.12 -10.88
C ASP A 281 12.80 -20.99 -9.89
N GLY A 282 13.49 -21.77 -9.07
CA GLY A 282 12.90 -22.72 -8.12
C GLY A 282 12.35 -24.00 -8.75
N SER A 283 11.49 -24.70 -8.00
CA SER A 283 10.72 -25.85 -8.49
C SER A 283 9.32 -25.90 -7.87
N ILE A 284 8.39 -26.57 -8.55
CA ILE A 284 7.06 -26.90 -8.05
C ILE A 284 6.97 -28.43 -7.98
N PRO A 285 6.80 -29.03 -6.78
CA PRO A 285 6.83 -30.48 -6.62
C PRO A 285 5.75 -31.23 -7.40
N ALA A 286 6.04 -32.49 -7.75
CA ALA A 286 5.02 -33.43 -8.21
C ALA A 286 3.92 -33.61 -7.16
N GLY A 287 2.68 -33.84 -7.61
CA GLY A 287 1.50 -33.96 -6.76
C GLY A 287 0.91 -32.62 -6.32
N THR A 288 1.54 -31.49 -6.65
CA THR A 288 0.99 -30.17 -6.38
C THR A 288 -0.27 -29.91 -7.24
N GLU A 289 -1.33 -29.46 -6.59
CA GLU A 289 -2.56 -29.03 -7.25
C GLU A 289 -2.43 -27.57 -7.74
N ILE A 290 -2.82 -27.33 -8.98
CA ILE A 290 -2.85 -26.02 -9.63
C ILE A 290 -4.29 -25.74 -10.04
N GLU A 291 -4.90 -24.76 -9.39
CA GLU A 291 -6.21 -24.23 -9.79
C GLU A 291 -6.04 -23.26 -10.96
N VAL A 292 -6.82 -23.48 -12.01
CA VAL A 292 -6.87 -22.65 -13.21
C VAL A 292 -8.14 -21.84 -13.15
N GLY A 293 -8.04 -20.52 -13.08
CA GLY A 293 -9.23 -19.71 -12.82
C GLY A 293 -9.07 -18.23 -13.09
N SER A 294 -10.13 -17.51 -12.79
CA SER A 294 -10.17 -16.08 -12.61
C SER A 294 -10.96 -15.79 -11.33
N ARG A 295 -11.04 -14.52 -10.93
CA ARG A 295 -11.86 -14.11 -9.79
C ARG A 295 -13.34 -14.52 -9.90
N LEU A 296 -13.86 -14.72 -11.11
CA LEU A 296 -15.28 -14.99 -11.36
C LEU A 296 -15.57 -16.42 -11.81
N THR A 297 -14.55 -17.20 -12.16
CA THR A 297 -14.74 -18.51 -12.80
C THR A 297 -13.53 -19.40 -12.55
N THR A 298 -13.74 -20.58 -11.98
CA THR A 298 -12.75 -21.65 -11.91
C THR A 298 -12.95 -22.57 -13.12
N TYR A 299 -11.89 -22.79 -13.89
CA TYR A 299 -11.90 -23.67 -15.06
C TYR A 299 -11.59 -25.13 -14.69
N GLY A 300 -10.88 -25.35 -13.58
CA GLY A 300 -10.60 -26.67 -13.04
C GLY A 300 -9.32 -26.68 -12.21
N THR A 301 -8.99 -27.85 -11.66
CA THR A 301 -7.75 -28.10 -10.94
C THR A 301 -6.99 -29.20 -11.66
N VAL A 302 -5.70 -28.99 -11.89
CA VAL A 302 -4.78 -30.00 -12.43
C VAL A 302 -3.79 -30.40 -11.35
N THR A 303 -3.38 -31.66 -11.33
CA THR A 303 -2.33 -32.15 -10.41
C THR A 303 -1.08 -32.41 -11.23
N LEU A 304 0.06 -31.84 -10.83
CA LEU A 304 1.32 -32.10 -11.50
C LEU A 304 1.72 -33.57 -11.37
N SER A 305 1.95 -34.26 -12.48
CA SER A 305 2.41 -35.65 -12.49
C SER A 305 3.90 -35.80 -12.15
N GLU A 306 4.69 -34.76 -12.41
CA GLU A 306 6.12 -34.69 -12.17
C GLU A 306 6.50 -33.29 -11.64
N GLU A 307 7.72 -33.15 -11.12
CA GLU A 307 8.22 -31.87 -10.62
C GLU A 307 8.47 -30.91 -11.79
N LEU A 308 7.95 -29.69 -11.69
CA LEU A 308 8.26 -28.61 -12.64
C LEU A 308 9.51 -27.86 -12.15
N THR A 309 10.56 -27.85 -12.95
CA THR A 309 11.86 -27.24 -12.63
C THR A 309 12.17 -26.02 -13.48
N ALA A 310 13.13 -25.20 -13.05
CA ALA A 310 13.53 -24.01 -13.78
C ALA A 310 13.97 -24.31 -15.22
N GLY A 311 13.41 -23.57 -16.18
CA GLY A 311 13.58 -23.77 -17.62
C GLY A 311 12.46 -24.60 -18.27
N GLU A 312 11.62 -25.28 -17.49
CA GLU A 312 10.50 -26.04 -18.02
C GLU A 312 9.23 -25.20 -18.16
N THR A 313 8.30 -25.68 -18.97
CA THR A 313 7.01 -25.04 -19.21
C THR A 313 5.88 -26.01 -18.94
N LEU A 314 4.94 -25.60 -18.09
CA LEU A 314 3.65 -26.26 -17.93
C LEU A 314 2.66 -25.65 -18.92
N TYR A 315 2.14 -26.47 -19.82
CA TYR A 315 1.06 -26.10 -20.72
C TYR A 315 -0.27 -26.53 -20.11
N VAL A 316 -1.23 -25.60 -20.08
CA VAL A 316 -2.56 -25.83 -19.53
C VAL A 316 -3.61 -25.50 -20.58
N VAL A 317 -4.54 -26.44 -20.78
CA VAL A 317 -5.76 -26.23 -21.56
C VAL A 317 -6.97 -26.39 -20.66
N ALA A 318 -8.05 -25.68 -20.96
CA ALA A 318 -9.33 -25.93 -20.32
C ALA A 318 -10.44 -25.94 -21.38
N GLY A 319 -11.51 -26.65 -21.11
CA GLY A 319 -12.67 -26.69 -21.98
C GLY A 319 -13.94 -27.13 -21.28
N GLY A 320 -15.07 -27.04 -21.98
CA GLY A 320 -16.39 -27.41 -21.49
C GLY A 320 -17.38 -26.24 -21.45
N GLN A 321 -18.60 -26.51 -21.00
CA GLN A 321 -19.69 -25.54 -20.94
C GLN A 321 -20.12 -25.27 -19.49
N PHE A 322 -20.29 -23.99 -19.16
CA PHE A 322 -20.85 -23.51 -17.90
C PHE A 322 -20.13 -24.07 -16.66
N SER A 323 -20.77 -25.01 -15.94
CA SER A 323 -20.31 -25.58 -14.69
C SER A 323 -19.55 -26.90 -14.84
N ALA A 324 -19.37 -27.39 -16.06
CA ALA A 324 -18.66 -28.64 -16.37
C ALA A 324 -17.36 -28.34 -17.12
N THR A 325 -16.53 -27.45 -16.57
CA THR A 325 -15.21 -27.17 -17.10
C THR A 325 -14.21 -28.18 -16.58
N THR A 326 -13.35 -28.67 -17.47
CA THR A 326 -12.22 -29.54 -17.13
C THR A 326 -10.94 -28.88 -17.60
N ALA A 327 -9.92 -28.88 -16.76
CA ALA A 327 -8.57 -28.47 -17.10
C ALA A 327 -7.67 -29.70 -17.27
N ASP A 328 -6.75 -29.63 -18.22
CA ASP A 328 -5.70 -30.62 -18.44
C ASP A 328 -4.36 -29.89 -18.58
N ALA A 329 -3.28 -30.54 -18.12
CA ALA A 329 -1.97 -29.92 -18.11
C ALA A 329 -0.84 -30.93 -18.29
N GLN A 330 0.21 -30.50 -19.00
CA GLN A 330 1.39 -31.31 -19.28
C GLN A 330 2.65 -30.46 -19.29
N ILE A 331 3.76 -31.02 -18.81
CA ILE A 331 5.07 -30.37 -18.80
C ILE A 331 5.78 -30.67 -20.13
N GLY A 332 6.43 -29.66 -20.70
CA GLY A 332 7.27 -29.76 -21.90
C GLY A 332 6.50 -29.82 -23.24
N GLU A 333 5.32 -30.47 -23.27
CA GLU A 333 4.48 -30.58 -24.46
C GLU A 333 3.07 -30.03 -24.21
N GLN A 334 2.47 -29.45 -25.25
CA GLN A 334 1.11 -28.91 -25.19
C GLN A 334 0.07 -30.05 -25.22
N PRO A 335 -0.86 -30.13 -24.26
CA PRO A 335 -1.97 -31.08 -24.32
C PRO A 335 -2.86 -30.87 -25.55
N PRO A 336 -3.61 -31.92 -25.98
CA PRO A 336 -4.64 -31.76 -27.00
C PRO A 336 -5.68 -30.70 -26.61
N ILE A 337 -5.96 -29.77 -27.53
CA ILE A 337 -6.99 -28.73 -27.30
C ILE A 337 -8.37 -29.40 -27.29
N PRO A 338 -9.21 -29.19 -26.26
CA PRO A 338 -10.55 -29.76 -26.19
C PRO A 338 -11.46 -29.18 -27.28
N GLU A 339 -12.54 -29.89 -27.65
CA GLU A 339 -13.47 -29.44 -28.70
C GLU A 339 -14.11 -28.07 -28.45
N GLN A 340 -14.25 -27.69 -27.18
CA GLN A 340 -14.81 -26.41 -26.74
C GLN A 340 -13.81 -25.72 -25.81
N PRO A 341 -12.73 -25.12 -26.34
CA PRO A 341 -11.68 -24.56 -25.53
C PRO A 341 -12.15 -23.29 -24.82
N ALA A 342 -11.69 -23.11 -23.58
CA ALA A 342 -11.77 -21.84 -22.88
C ALA A 342 -10.84 -20.84 -23.57
N SER A 343 -11.30 -19.59 -23.68
CA SER A 343 -10.47 -18.48 -24.14
C SER A 343 -9.87 -17.75 -22.95
N PHE A 344 -8.54 -17.65 -22.91
CA PHE A 344 -7.77 -17.00 -21.85
C PHE A 344 -7.36 -15.57 -22.21
N GLY A 345 -7.40 -15.19 -23.50
CA GLY A 345 -6.83 -13.92 -23.98
C GLY A 345 -7.57 -12.64 -23.57
N SER A 346 -8.75 -12.74 -22.96
CA SER A 346 -9.57 -11.56 -22.59
C SER A 346 -9.87 -11.47 -21.09
N SER A 347 -9.47 -12.47 -20.31
CA SER A 347 -9.80 -12.60 -18.90
C SER A 347 -8.56 -12.47 -18.03
N SER A 348 -8.74 -11.96 -16.80
CA SER A 348 -7.71 -11.95 -15.76
C SER A 348 -7.51 -13.37 -15.23
N ILE A 349 -6.87 -14.21 -16.03
CA ILE A 349 -6.56 -15.59 -15.68
C ILE A 349 -5.43 -15.63 -14.67
N THR A 350 -5.58 -16.50 -13.70
CA THR A 350 -4.58 -16.80 -12.68
C THR A 350 -4.44 -18.31 -12.55
N LEU A 351 -3.20 -18.78 -12.45
CA LEU A 351 -2.87 -20.11 -11.95
C LEU A 351 -2.52 -19.97 -10.47
N THR A 352 -3.28 -20.66 -9.61
CA THR A 352 -3.10 -20.62 -8.16
C THR A 352 -2.65 -21.97 -7.65
N THR A 353 -1.65 -22.01 -6.79
CA THR A 353 -1.17 -23.26 -6.18
C THR A 353 -0.61 -23.01 -4.78
N THR A 354 -0.35 -24.07 -4.01
CA THR A 354 0.31 -23.98 -2.70
C THR A 354 1.62 -24.78 -2.72
N VAL A 355 2.72 -24.11 -2.38
CA VAL A 355 4.07 -24.71 -2.27
C VAL A 355 4.67 -24.27 -0.94
N ASP A 356 5.16 -25.23 -0.14
CA ASP A 356 5.77 -24.97 1.18
C ASP A 356 4.92 -24.10 2.12
N GLY A 357 3.59 -24.29 2.08
CA GLY A 357 2.64 -23.52 2.89
C GLY A 357 2.44 -22.07 2.45
N LYS A 358 2.90 -21.70 1.24
CA LYS A 358 2.68 -20.40 0.61
C LYS A 358 1.74 -20.55 -0.58
N GLU A 359 0.76 -19.67 -0.71
CA GLU A 359 -0.05 -19.58 -1.92
C GLU A 359 0.74 -18.83 -3.00
N LEU A 360 0.86 -19.40 -4.19
CA LEU A 360 1.48 -18.80 -5.35
C LEU A 360 0.40 -18.50 -6.39
N GLN A 361 0.40 -17.28 -6.91
CA GLN A 361 -0.51 -16.82 -7.96
C GLN A 361 0.29 -16.33 -9.16
N TYR A 362 0.03 -16.87 -10.33
CA TYR A 362 0.66 -16.46 -11.59
C TYR A 362 -0.41 -15.94 -12.54
N ALA A 363 -0.26 -14.72 -13.03
CA ALA A 363 -1.18 -14.13 -14.01
C ALA A 363 -0.41 -13.60 -15.22
N LEU A 364 -1.15 -13.38 -16.30
CA LEU A 364 -0.62 -12.74 -17.50
C LEU A 364 -0.07 -11.34 -17.15
N PRO A 365 0.94 -10.85 -17.88
CA PRO A 365 1.40 -9.47 -17.74
C PRO A 365 0.28 -8.48 -18.10
N SER A 366 0.34 -7.29 -17.52
CA SER A 366 -0.50 -6.16 -17.94
C SER A 366 -0.13 -5.80 -19.37
N ASN A 367 -1.11 -5.76 -20.28
CA ASN A 367 -0.93 -5.24 -21.65
C ASN A 367 -0.73 -3.72 -21.68
#